data_AF-A0A7S4NLZ7-F1
#
_entry.id   AF-A0A7S4NLZ7-F1
#
_cell.length_a   1.000
_cell.length_b   1.000
_cell.length_c   1.000
_cell.angle_alpha   90.00
_cell.angle_beta   90.00
_cell.angle_gamma   90.00
#
_symmetry.space_group_name_H-M   'P 1'
#
loop_
_entity.id
_entity.type
_entity.pdbx_description
1 polymer ?
#
loop_
_entity_poly.entity_id
_entity_poly.type
_entity_poly.pdbx_seq_one_letter_code
_entity_poly.pdbx_strand_id
1 'polypeptide(L)'
;DEVIALKEKVIAEKETQLKDLKTLMETQLKDLIAEKEKLITEKEKLIAEQETQLKDLRSQWVQLEMQTLQELSRVKVIANNRALIEIAMQQYKSDLSLTKGLEMFVNEHLLTVGRDKTTLSMYGREVCNKLRNFGFAAKEDFVQKELKNLMHEISKPLHRPHVSGKIYTGYVVGGEPPLAEALAIVISKLQECKFVKNLDVLLVDGEGKCKCVLSNGDIVEYGEA
;
A
#
# COMPACT_ATOMS: atom_id res chain seq x y z
N ASP A 1 20.37 -83.72 22.34
CA ASP A 1 19.33 -83.05 23.14
C ASP A 1 19.82 -81.76 23.79
N GLU A 2 20.91 -81.77 24.55
CA GLU A 2 21.46 -80.58 25.23
C GLU A 2 21.79 -79.39 24.31
N VAL A 3 22.41 -79.66 23.15
CA VAL A 3 22.76 -78.62 22.16
C VAL A 3 21.50 -77.99 21.52
N ILE A 4 20.42 -78.76 21.40
CA ILE A 4 19.15 -78.27 20.85
C ILE A 4 18.47 -77.35 21.87
N ALA A 5 18.42 -77.76 23.14
CA ALA A 5 17.88 -76.93 24.23
C ALA A 5 18.66 -75.61 24.42
N LEU A 6 19.99 -75.64 24.30
CA LEU A 6 20.83 -74.44 24.30
C LEU A 6 20.52 -73.49 23.14
N LYS A 7 20.29 -74.02 21.94
CA LYS A 7 19.90 -73.21 20.76
C LYS A 7 18.53 -72.58 20.96
N GLU A 8 17.54 -73.34 21.44
CA GLU A 8 16.19 -72.83 21.69
C GLU A 8 16.19 -71.72 22.75
N LYS A 9 16.97 -71.87 23.82
CA LYS A 9 17.15 -70.82 24.84
C LYS A 9 17.75 -69.54 24.26
N VAL A 10 18.79 -69.66 23.44
CA VAL A 10 19.43 -68.51 22.78
C VAL A 10 18.48 -67.82 21.80
N ILE A 11 17.66 -68.58 21.07
CA ILE A 11 16.63 -68.02 20.16
C ILE A 11 15.60 -67.22 20.95
N ALA A 12 15.06 -67.77 22.04
CA ALA A 12 14.07 -67.09 22.88
C ALA A 12 14.62 -65.79 23.52
N GLU A 13 15.89 -65.81 23.96
CA GLU A 13 16.57 -64.60 24.46
C GLU A 13 16.72 -63.54 23.35
N LYS A 14 17.05 -63.95 22.12
CA LYS A 14 17.17 -63.04 20.97
C LYS A 14 15.82 -62.47 20.53
N GLU A 15 14.75 -63.26 20.56
CA GLU A 15 13.39 -62.79 20.28
C GLU A 15 12.92 -61.77 21.31
N THR A 16 13.24 -61.99 22.59
CA THR A 16 12.94 -61.05 23.68
C THR A 16 13.70 -59.74 23.47
N GLN A 17 15.02 -59.80 23.22
CA GLN A 17 15.85 -58.63 22.93
C GLN A 17 15.33 -57.84 21.72
N LEU A 18 14.91 -58.52 20.66
CA LEU A 18 14.36 -57.87 19.45
C LEU A 18 13.04 -57.16 19.75
N LYS A 19 12.17 -57.77 20.55
CA LYS A 19 10.89 -57.18 20.96
C LYS A 19 11.08 -55.94 21.83
N ASP A 20 12.00 -56.00 22.78
CA ASP A 20 12.32 -54.89 23.66
C ASP A 20 12.93 -53.72 22.87
N LEU A 21 13.86 -54.02 21.96
CA LEU A 21 14.49 -53.02 21.10
C LEU A 21 13.48 -52.35 20.17
N LYS A 22 12.53 -53.12 19.61
CA LYS A 22 11.44 -52.58 18.80
C LYS A 22 10.54 -51.65 19.62
N THR A 23 10.18 -52.06 20.83
CA THR A 23 9.32 -51.26 21.73
C THR A 23 10.00 -49.96 22.15
N LEU A 24 11.31 -50.02 22.45
CA LEU A 24 12.11 -48.84 22.76
C LEU A 24 12.17 -47.86 21.59
N MET A 25 12.46 -48.36 20.38
CA MET A 25 12.49 -47.52 19.16
C MET A 25 11.13 -46.89 18.87
N GLU A 26 10.03 -47.63 19.02
CA GLU A 26 8.67 -47.12 18.84
C GLU A 26 8.34 -46.01 19.86
N THR A 27 8.80 -46.15 21.10
CA THR A 27 8.62 -45.13 22.15
C THR A 27 9.43 -43.88 21.83
N GLN A 28 10.72 -44.03 21.51
CA GLN A 28 11.59 -42.91 21.12
C GLN A 28 11.07 -42.16 19.89
N LEU A 29 10.53 -42.88 18.90
CA LEU A 29 9.95 -42.26 17.71
C LEU A 29 8.71 -41.43 18.06
N LYS A 30 7.84 -41.93 18.94
CA LYS A 30 6.65 -41.19 19.40
C LYS A 30 7.03 -39.93 20.18
N ASP A 31 8.01 -40.03 21.07
CA ASP A 31 8.48 -38.89 21.86
C ASP A 31 9.10 -37.81 20.96
N LEU A 32 9.92 -38.21 19.97
CA LEU A 32 10.49 -37.28 18.99
C LEU A 32 9.43 -36.59 18.12
N ILE A 33 8.36 -37.31 17.74
CA ILE A 33 7.24 -36.73 17.00
C ILE A 33 6.53 -35.67 17.87
N ALA A 34 6.21 -36.02 19.12
CA ALA A 34 5.53 -35.11 20.04
C ALA A 34 6.37 -33.85 20.36
N GLU A 35 7.70 -34.00 20.50
CA GLU A 35 8.60 -32.88 20.69
C GLU A 35 8.66 -31.98 19.45
N LYS A 36 8.75 -32.57 18.25
CA LYS A 36 8.72 -31.81 17.00
C LYS A 36 7.39 -31.07 16.79
N GLU A 37 6.27 -31.69 17.11
CA GLU A 37 4.95 -31.04 17.03
C GLU A 37 4.88 -29.83 17.96
N LYS A 38 5.36 -29.95 19.20
CA LYS A 38 5.44 -28.80 20.13
C LYS A 38 6.31 -27.67 19.57
N LEU A 39 7.47 -28.00 19.01
CA LEU A 39 8.36 -27.01 18.40
C LEU A 39 7.73 -26.32 17.18
N ILE A 40 6.94 -27.04 16.39
CA ILE A 40 6.20 -26.46 15.25
C ILE A 40 5.17 -25.46 15.77
N THR A 41 4.35 -25.84 16.75
CA THR A 41 3.33 -24.95 17.33
C THR A 41 3.95 -23.70 17.96
N GLU A 42 5.08 -23.83 18.66
CA GLU A 42 5.79 -22.68 19.24
C GLU A 42 6.33 -21.73 18.16
N LYS A 43 6.90 -22.27 17.08
CA LYS A 43 7.36 -21.46 15.94
C LYS A 43 6.22 -20.74 15.22
N GLU A 44 5.08 -21.41 15.00
CA GLU A 44 3.90 -20.79 14.39
C GLU A 44 3.39 -19.61 15.23
N LYS A 45 3.37 -19.76 16.56
CA LYS A 45 3.01 -18.68 17.47
C LYS A 45 3.98 -17.50 17.38
N LEU A 46 5.28 -17.77 17.36
CA LEU A 46 6.31 -16.72 17.25
C LEU A 46 6.22 -15.96 15.92
N ILE A 47 5.96 -16.66 14.81
CA ILE A 47 5.76 -16.05 13.49
C ILE A 47 4.54 -15.10 13.52
N ALA A 48 3.40 -15.56 14.06
CA ALA A 48 2.20 -14.74 14.16
C ALA A 48 2.40 -13.48 15.02
N GLU A 49 3.17 -13.59 16.10
CA GLU A 49 3.52 -12.43 16.95
C GLU A 49 4.42 -11.44 16.20
N GLN A 50 5.46 -11.93 15.50
CA GLN A 50 6.34 -11.08 14.69
C GLN A 50 5.62 -10.40 13.53
N GLU A 51 4.70 -11.10 12.86
CA GLU A 51 3.86 -10.53 11.80
C GLU A 51 3.00 -9.38 12.32
N THR A 52 2.44 -9.54 13.52
CA THR A 52 1.66 -8.49 14.19
C THR A 52 2.52 -7.27 14.51
N GLN A 53 3.70 -7.48 15.12
CA GLN A 53 4.63 -6.38 15.43
C GLN A 53 5.11 -5.65 14.18
N LEU A 54 5.41 -6.37 13.09
CA LEU A 54 5.80 -5.76 11.82
C LEU A 54 4.68 -4.92 11.22
N LYS A 55 3.44 -5.36 11.31
CA LYS A 55 2.26 -4.60 10.85
C LYS A 55 2.08 -3.31 11.65
N ASP A 56 2.26 -3.37 12.96
CA ASP A 56 2.15 -2.20 13.85
C ASP A 56 3.27 -1.19 13.58
N LEU A 57 4.53 -1.64 13.46
CA LEU A 57 5.66 -0.77 13.13
C LEU A 57 5.49 -0.09 11.76
N ARG A 58 5.00 -0.82 10.75
CA ARG A 58 4.69 -0.24 9.43
C ARG A 58 3.64 0.85 9.53
N SER A 59 2.59 0.62 10.31
CA SER A 59 1.52 1.61 10.50
C SER A 59 2.04 2.87 11.20
N GLN A 60 2.91 2.73 12.19
CA GLN A 60 3.55 3.86 12.87
C GLN A 60 4.50 4.63 11.94
N TRP A 61 5.30 3.94 11.13
CA TRP A 61 6.21 4.56 10.18
C TRP A 61 5.47 5.46 9.18
N VAL A 62 4.39 4.94 8.59
CA VAL A 62 3.58 5.67 7.62
C VAL A 62 2.90 6.90 8.25
N GLN A 63 2.47 6.80 9.51
CA GLN A 63 1.94 7.96 10.25
C GLN A 63 3.00 9.04 10.47
N LEU A 64 4.22 8.63 10.85
CA LEU A 64 5.34 9.55 11.06
C LEU A 64 5.76 10.23 9.74
N GLU A 65 5.79 9.50 8.64
CA GLU A 65 6.09 10.04 7.32
C GLU A 65 5.06 11.08 6.88
N MET A 66 3.77 10.82 7.10
CA MET A 66 2.69 11.79 6.85
C MET A 66 2.82 13.04 7.72
N GLN A 67 3.08 12.89 9.02
CA GLN A 67 3.29 14.02 9.93
C GLN A 67 4.50 14.86 9.52
N THR A 68 5.60 14.20 9.14
CA THR A 68 6.80 14.88 8.65
C THR A 68 6.49 15.67 7.39
N LEU A 69 5.72 15.09 6.46
CA LEU A 69 5.34 15.78 5.24
C LEU A 69 4.46 17.02 5.52
N GLN A 70 3.54 16.92 6.47
CA GLN A 70 2.70 18.03 6.94
C GLN A 70 3.52 19.14 7.60
N GLU A 71 4.46 18.82 8.49
CA GLU A 71 5.29 19.84 9.13
C GLU A 71 6.26 20.49 8.13
N LEU A 72 6.83 19.70 7.21
CA LEU A 72 7.67 20.24 6.17
C LEU A 72 6.89 21.16 5.23
N SER A 73 5.65 20.82 4.87
CA SER A 73 4.84 21.68 4.00
C SER A 73 4.47 23.01 4.65
N ARG A 74 4.40 23.09 5.99
CA ARG A 74 4.16 24.36 6.69
C ARG A 74 5.33 25.34 6.65
N VAL A 75 6.55 24.85 6.44
CA VAL A 75 7.76 25.68 6.51
C VAL A 75 8.47 25.84 5.17
N LYS A 76 8.14 25.00 4.18
CA LYS A 76 8.70 25.07 2.83
C LYS A 76 7.72 24.57 1.78
N VAL A 77 7.98 24.92 0.53
CA VAL A 77 7.30 24.35 -0.63
C VAL A 77 7.85 22.95 -0.94
N ILE A 78 6.94 21.99 -1.12
CA ILE A 78 7.27 20.61 -1.51
C ILE A 78 6.55 20.30 -2.82
N ALA A 79 7.25 20.33 -3.95
CA ALA A 79 6.66 19.98 -5.25
C ALA A 79 6.93 18.50 -5.57
N ASN A 80 5.94 17.62 -5.39
CA ASN A 80 6.10 16.20 -5.66
C ASN A 80 4.74 15.53 -5.97
N ASN A 81 4.53 15.04 -7.19
CA ASN A 81 3.28 14.36 -7.54
C ASN A 81 3.18 12.95 -6.93
N ARG A 82 4.33 12.33 -6.64
CA ARG A 82 4.42 10.90 -6.30
C ARG A 82 4.37 10.63 -4.80
N ALA A 83 5.08 11.40 -3.99
CA ALA A 83 5.29 11.08 -2.57
C ALA A 83 3.97 10.88 -1.81
N LEU A 84 2.98 11.75 -2.05
CA LEU A 84 1.69 11.65 -1.38
C LEU A 84 0.92 10.36 -1.72
N ILE A 85 0.95 9.98 -3.00
CA ILE A 85 0.30 8.77 -3.50
C ILE A 85 1.00 7.55 -2.92
N GLU A 86 2.33 7.57 -2.82
CA GLU A 86 3.10 6.48 -2.21
C GLU A 86 2.72 6.24 -0.75
N ILE A 87 2.70 7.30 0.06
CA ILE A 87 2.33 7.20 1.47
C ILE A 87 0.89 6.68 1.60
N ALA A 88 -0.02 7.15 0.74
CA ALA A 88 -1.41 6.71 0.77
C ALA A 88 -1.59 5.24 0.35
N MET A 89 -0.85 4.77 -0.66
CA MET A 89 -0.92 3.38 -1.11
C MET A 89 -0.42 2.40 -0.05
N GLN A 90 0.58 2.79 0.76
CA GLN A 90 1.03 1.98 1.90
C GLN A 90 -0.07 1.80 2.96
N GLN A 91 -0.95 2.79 3.15
CA GLN A 91 -2.11 2.67 4.06
C GLN A 91 -3.26 1.89 3.43
N TYR A 92 -3.44 2.00 2.11
CA TYR A 92 -4.51 1.32 1.40
C TYR A 92 -4.30 -0.20 1.35
N LYS A 93 -3.14 -0.62 0.81
CA LYS A 93 -2.77 -2.03 0.61
C LYS A 93 -1.26 -2.21 0.74
N SER A 94 -0.77 -2.40 1.96
CA SER A 94 0.66 -2.53 2.27
C SER A 94 1.34 -3.78 1.68
N ASP A 95 0.55 -4.76 1.26
CA ASP A 95 0.99 -6.03 0.66
C ASP A 95 1.22 -5.92 -0.86
N LEU A 96 0.73 -4.84 -1.48
CA LEU A 96 0.86 -4.63 -2.92
C LEU A 96 2.01 -3.69 -3.26
N SER A 97 2.56 -3.86 -4.46
CA SER A 97 3.46 -2.86 -5.02
C SER A 97 2.70 -1.55 -5.27
N LEU A 98 3.41 -0.42 -5.23
CA LEU A 98 2.84 0.90 -5.50
C LEU A 98 2.00 0.93 -6.79
N THR A 99 2.56 0.41 -7.89
CA THR A 99 1.88 0.35 -9.19
C THR A 99 0.58 -0.44 -9.09
N LYS A 100 0.58 -1.59 -8.43
CA LYS A 100 -0.60 -2.45 -8.35
C LYS A 100 -1.65 -1.87 -7.41
N GLY A 101 -1.23 -1.32 -6.27
CA GLY A 101 -2.10 -0.62 -5.34
C GLY A 101 -2.80 0.56 -5.99
N LEU A 102 -2.05 1.38 -6.74
CA LEU A 102 -2.61 2.53 -7.45
C LEU A 102 -3.57 2.10 -8.57
N GLU A 103 -3.20 1.10 -9.37
CA GLU A 103 -4.08 0.56 -10.42
C GLU A 103 -5.40 0.05 -9.82
N MET A 104 -5.34 -0.71 -8.72
CA MET A 104 -6.53 -1.18 -8.02
C MET A 104 -7.37 -0.02 -7.48
N PHE A 105 -6.75 0.93 -6.78
CA PHE A 105 -7.43 2.10 -6.23
C PHE A 105 -8.16 2.91 -7.32
N VAL A 106 -7.50 3.16 -8.45
CA VAL A 106 -8.09 3.87 -9.59
C VAL A 106 -9.28 3.10 -10.16
N ASN A 107 -9.15 1.79 -10.37
CA ASN A 107 -10.21 0.98 -10.95
C ASN A 107 -11.41 0.81 -10.01
N GLU A 108 -11.18 0.74 -8.70
CA GLU A 108 -12.23 0.55 -7.71
C GLU A 108 -12.99 1.83 -7.36
N HIS A 109 -12.30 2.98 -7.35
CA HIS A 109 -12.88 4.23 -6.85
C HIS A 109 -13.10 5.31 -7.92
N LEU A 110 -12.30 5.32 -8.98
CA LEU A 110 -12.19 6.48 -9.86
C LEU A 110 -12.70 6.23 -11.27
N LEU A 111 -12.74 4.96 -11.70
CA LEU A 111 -13.22 4.55 -13.01
C LEU A 111 -14.47 3.68 -12.91
N THR A 112 -15.31 3.74 -13.94
CA THR A 112 -16.43 2.82 -14.13
C THR A 112 -16.17 2.00 -15.40
N VAL A 113 -16.18 0.67 -15.24
CA VAL A 113 -16.01 -0.27 -16.35
C VAL A 113 -17.39 -0.66 -16.89
N GLY A 114 -17.74 -0.12 -18.06
CA GLY A 114 -18.90 -0.57 -18.83
C GLY A 114 -18.56 -1.73 -19.76
N ARG A 115 -19.56 -2.28 -20.47
CA ARG A 115 -19.39 -3.40 -21.42
C ARG A 115 -18.33 -3.12 -22.49
N ASP A 116 -18.29 -1.90 -23.02
CA ASP A 116 -17.45 -1.55 -24.18
C ASP A 116 -16.47 -0.39 -23.92
N LYS A 117 -16.61 0.31 -22.78
CA LYS A 117 -15.79 1.49 -22.46
C LYS A 117 -15.56 1.64 -20.97
N THR A 118 -14.34 2.00 -20.59
CA THR A 118 -14.03 2.53 -19.26
C THR A 118 -14.22 4.05 -19.28
N THR A 119 -14.95 4.58 -18.31
CA THR A 119 -15.17 6.03 -18.17
C THR A 119 -14.82 6.50 -16.76
N LEU A 120 -14.77 7.82 -16.54
CA LEU A 120 -14.69 8.36 -15.19
C LEU A 120 -15.91 7.93 -14.37
N SER A 121 -15.68 7.61 -13.10
CA SER A 121 -16.72 7.46 -12.09
C SER A 121 -17.50 8.77 -11.90
N MET A 122 -18.66 8.69 -11.26
CA MET A 122 -19.43 9.87 -10.86
C MET A 122 -18.58 10.85 -10.04
N TYR A 123 -17.81 10.33 -9.09
CA TYR A 123 -16.88 11.13 -8.28
C TYR A 123 -15.86 11.88 -9.15
N GLY A 124 -15.19 11.18 -10.06
CA GLY A 124 -14.21 11.80 -10.96
C GLY A 124 -14.82 12.90 -11.84
N ARG A 125 -16.06 12.71 -12.32
CA ARG A 125 -16.79 13.73 -13.10
C ARG A 125 -17.13 14.95 -12.27
N GLU A 126 -17.58 14.76 -11.03
CA GLU A 126 -17.87 15.86 -10.11
C GLU A 126 -16.62 16.70 -9.82
N VAL A 127 -15.49 16.05 -9.55
CA VAL A 127 -14.20 16.72 -9.35
C VAL A 127 -13.78 17.49 -10.60
N CYS A 128 -13.82 16.89 -11.80
CA CYS A 128 -13.55 17.59 -13.06
C CYS A 128 -14.46 18.81 -13.25
N ASN A 129 -15.76 18.69 -12.97
CA ASN A 129 -16.69 19.81 -13.09
C ASN A 129 -16.36 20.95 -12.12
N LYS A 130 -15.94 20.65 -10.88
CA LYS A 130 -15.45 21.66 -9.94
C LYS A 130 -14.17 22.33 -10.46
N LEU A 131 -13.23 21.56 -11.00
CA LEU A 131 -11.95 22.04 -11.50
C LEU A 131 -12.05 22.95 -12.73
N ARG A 132 -13.12 22.84 -13.52
CA ARG A 132 -13.40 23.76 -14.64
C ARG A 132 -13.50 25.22 -14.22
N ASN A 133 -14.02 25.48 -13.02
CA ASN A 133 -14.11 26.83 -12.47
C ASN A 133 -12.73 27.44 -12.18
N PHE A 134 -11.69 26.60 -12.07
CA PHE A 134 -10.30 27.00 -11.80
C PHE A 134 -9.42 26.96 -13.06
N GLY A 135 -10.02 26.78 -14.25
CA GLY A 135 -9.33 26.78 -15.54
C GLY A 135 -8.80 25.43 -16.01
N PHE A 136 -9.06 24.34 -15.28
CA PHE A 136 -8.76 22.98 -15.74
C PHE A 136 -9.97 22.40 -16.48
N ALA A 137 -9.88 22.35 -17.81
CA ALA A 137 -11.02 21.97 -18.66
C ALA A 137 -10.64 20.91 -19.70
N ALA A 138 -9.82 19.92 -19.33
CA ALA A 138 -9.57 18.80 -20.23
C ALA A 138 -10.84 17.98 -20.45
N LYS A 139 -10.86 17.26 -21.59
CA LYS A 139 -11.93 16.31 -21.86
C LYS A 139 -11.82 15.14 -20.90
N GLU A 140 -12.95 14.69 -20.35
CA GLU A 140 -13.00 13.57 -19.41
C GLU A 140 -12.32 12.30 -19.94
N ASP A 141 -12.42 12.03 -21.24
CA ASP A 141 -11.74 10.90 -21.90
C ASP A 141 -10.21 10.99 -21.82
N PHE A 142 -9.64 12.19 -21.77
CA PHE A 142 -8.19 12.39 -21.58
C PHE A 142 -7.81 12.22 -20.11
N VAL A 143 -8.59 12.77 -19.18
CA VAL A 143 -8.38 12.58 -17.73
C VAL A 143 -8.46 11.10 -17.36
N GLN A 144 -9.43 10.38 -17.93
CA GLN A 144 -9.56 8.93 -17.76
C GLN A 144 -8.33 8.16 -18.23
N LYS A 145 -7.75 8.54 -19.38
CA LYS A 145 -6.50 7.92 -19.88
C LYS A 145 -5.33 8.21 -18.95
N GLU A 146 -5.26 9.43 -18.44
CA GLU A 146 -4.21 9.85 -17.52
C GLU A 146 -4.29 9.11 -16.18
N LEU A 147 -5.50 8.90 -15.64
CA LEU A 147 -5.71 8.06 -14.47
C LEU A 147 -5.22 6.62 -14.67
N LYS A 148 -5.45 6.02 -15.85
CA LYS A 148 -4.95 4.67 -16.16
C LYS A 148 -3.42 4.62 -16.24
N ASN A 149 -2.80 5.69 -16.71
CA ASN A 149 -1.34 5.78 -16.89
C ASN A 149 -0.65 6.52 -15.73
N LEU A 150 -1.37 6.82 -14.65
CA LEU A 150 -0.92 7.79 -13.65
C LEU A 150 0.43 7.41 -13.04
N MET A 151 0.67 6.11 -12.81
CA MET A 151 1.95 5.64 -12.28
C MET A 151 3.14 6.02 -13.17
N HIS A 152 2.97 5.94 -14.49
CA HIS A 152 3.98 6.36 -15.45
C HIS A 152 4.19 7.87 -15.40
N GLU A 153 3.12 8.65 -15.28
CA GLU A 153 3.16 10.11 -15.26
C GLU A 153 3.78 10.68 -13.98
N ILE A 154 3.41 10.16 -12.80
CA ILE A 154 3.98 10.62 -11.52
C ILE A 154 5.42 10.15 -11.30
N SER A 155 5.88 9.15 -12.08
CA SER A 155 7.27 8.71 -12.06
C SER A 155 8.20 9.62 -12.87
N LYS A 156 7.64 10.44 -13.77
CA LYS A 156 8.42 11.45 -14.46
C LYS A 156 8.78 12.55 -13.44
N PRO A 157 9.98 13.15 -13.55
CA PRO A 157 10.25 14.38 -12.84
C PRO A 157 9.12 15.37 -13.12
N LEU A 158 8.76 16.17 -12.12
CA LEU A 158 7.88 17.32 -12.32
C LEU A 158 8.53 18.23 -13.37
N HIS A 159 8.17 18.04 -14.64
CA HIS A 159 8.66 18.85 -15.74
C HIS A 159 8.02 20.23 -15.58
N ARG A 160 8.81 21.18 -15.07
CA ARG A 160 8.40 22.56 -14.78
C ARG A 160 7.25 22.69 -13.78
N PRO A 161 7.56 22.72 -12.49
CA PRO A 161 7.16 23.95 -11.84
C PRO A 161 8.28 24.43 -10.94
N HIS A 162 9.06 25.38 -11.45
CA HIS A 162 9.34 26.50 -10.57
C HIS A 162 7.95 27.06 -10.28
N VAL A 163 7.44 26.78 -9.09
CA VAL A 163 6.19 27.35 -8.64
C VAL A 163 6.27 28.84 -8.93
N SER A 164 5.44 29.30 -9.87
CA SER A 164 5.52 30.63 -10.40
C SER A 164 4.60 31.51 -9.56
N GLY A 165 5.13 32.62 -9.06
CA GLY A 165 4.41 33.52 -8.16
C GLY A 165 4.65 33.24 -6.67
N LYS A 166 3.75 33.76 -5.82
CA LYS A 166 3.89 33.79 -4.36
C LYS A 166 3.28 32.53 -3.72
N ILE A 167 3.98 31.41 -3.79
CA ILE A 167 3.74 30.29 -2.86
C ILE A 167 4.96 30.18 -1.97
N TYR A 168 4.75 30.47 -0.68
CA TYR A 168 5.84 30.46 0.29
C TYR A 168 5.96 29.11 0.99
N THR A 169 4.86 28.35 1.10
CA THR A 169 4.74 27.10 1.83
C THR A 169 3.63 26.23 1.22
N GLY A 170 3.67 24.92 1.46
CA GLY A 170 2.62 23.98 1.05
C GLY A 170 3.13 22.76 0.28
N TYR A 171 2.29 21.73 0.21
CA TYR A 171 2.54 20.57 -0.64
C TYR A 171 1.92 20.80 -2.02
N VAL A 172 2.75 20.82 -3.05
CA VAL A 172 2.37 21.20 -4.42
C VAL A 172 2.36 19.96 -5.31
N VAL A 173 1.25 19.80 -6.03
CA VAL A 173 1.08 18.84 -7.11
C VAL A 173 0.54 19.56 -8.34
N GLY A 174 0.77 19.00 -9.52
CA GLY A 174 0.19 19.58 -10.72
C GLY A 174 0.91 19.20 -11.99
N GLY A 175 0.70 20.03 -13.00
CA GLY A 175 1.15 19.83 -14.37
C GLY A 175 0.14 20.39 -15.36
N GLU A 176 0.36 20.11 -16.64
CA GLU A 176 -0.62 20.46 -17.68
C GLU A 176 -1.87 19.57 -17.58
N PRO A 177 -3.08 20.10 -17.86
CA PRO A 177 -4.23 19.25 -18.14
C PRO A 177 -3.89 18.27 -19.29
N PRO A 178 -4.24 16.98 -19.18
CA PRO A 178 -5.18 16.37 -18.24
C PRO A 178 -4.58 15.87 -16.91
N LEU A 179 -3.25 15.91 -16.73
CA LEU A 179 -2.57 15.30 -15.58
C LEU A 179 -2.93 15.95 -14.24
N ALA A 180 -2.99 17.28 -14.20
CA ALA A 180 -3.39 18.00 -12.98
C ALA A 180 -4.79 17.58 -12.50
N GLU A 181 -5.74 17.37 -13.41
CA GLU A 181 -7.08 16.90 -13.07
C GLU A 181 -7.06 15.46 -12.54
N ALA A 182 -6.29 14.57 -13.17
CA ALA A 182 -6.15 13.20 -12.71
C ALA A 182 -5.53 13.12 -11.30
N LEU A 183 -4.51 13.93 -11.03
CA LEU A 183 -3.90 14.07 -9.70
C LEU A 183 -4.91 14.58 -8.67
N ALA A 184 -5.67 15.62 -9.02
CA ALA A 184 -6.66 16.20 -8.15
C ALA A 184 -7.76 15.20 -7.79
N ILE A 185 -8.24 14.40 -8.76
CA ILE A 185 -9.21 13.33 -8.52
C ILE A 185 -8.66 12.30 -7.53
N VAL A 186 -7.44 11.80 -7.76
CA VAL A 186 -6.83 10.79 -6.89
C VAL A 186 -6.63 11.34 -5.50
N ILE A 187 -6.02 12.50 -5.36
CA ILE A 187 -5.68 13.08 -4.06
C ILE A 187 -6.95 13.43 -3.27
N SER A 188 -7.96 14.02 -3.91
CA SER A 188 -9.24 14.30 -3.25
C SER A 188 -9.87 13.01 -2.73
N LYS A 189 -9.81 11.91 -3.50
CA LYS A 189 -10.34 10.62 -3.04
C LYS A 189 -9.52 10.03 -1.90
N LEU A 190 -8.19 10.15 -1.95
CA LEU A 190 -7.31 9.69 -0.87
C LEU A 190 -7.55 10.46 0.43
N GLN A 191 -7.84 11.76 0.34
CA GLN A 191 -8.22 12.60 1.48
C GLN A 191 -9.60 12.18 2.03
N GLU A 192 -10.60 11.98 1.16
CA GLU A 192 -11.94 11.51 1.55
C GLU A 192 -11.89 10.15 2.26
N CYS A 193 -11.06 9.23 1.75
CA CYS A 193 -10.80 7.92 2.36
C CYS A 193 -9.88 7.98 3.59
N LYS A 194 -9.42 9.17 4.00
CA LYS A 194 -8.58 9.42 5.18
C LYS A 194 -7.18 8.81 5.12
N PHE A 195 -6.70 8.40 3.94
CA PHE A 195 -5.31 7.96 3.75
C PHE A 195 -4.33 9.12 3.79
N VAL A 196 -4.81 10.33 3.47
CA VAL A 196 -4.03 11.58 3.45
C VAL A 196 -4.82 12.70 4.14
N LYS A 197 -5.16 12.50 5.41
CA LYS A 197 -6.00 13.48 6.14
C LYS A 197 -5.25 14.79 6.46
N ASN A 198 -5.97 15.91 6.53
CA ASN A 198 -5.49 17.20 7.06
C ASN A 198 -4.21 17.75 6.41
N LEU A 199 -3.87 17.31 5.19
CA LEU A 199 -2.83 17.92 4.39
C LEU A 199 -3.49 18.73 3.27
N ASP A 200 -3.33 20.04 3.33
CA ASP A 200 -3.72 20.92 2.23
C ASP A 200 -2.74 20.74 1.07
N VAL A 201 -3.27 20.43 -0.10
CA VAL A 201 -2.49 20.20 -1.31
C VAL A 201 -2.81 21.27 -2.33
N LEU A 202 -1.80 22.06 -2.69
CA LEU A 202 -1.87 23.12 -3.67
C LEU A 202 -1.80 22.54 -5.07
N LEU A 203 -2.84 22.78 -5.87
CA LEU A 203 -2.88 22.35 -7.27
C LEU A 203 -2.39 23.48 -8.17
N VAL A 204 -1.31 23.22 -8.91
CA VAL A 204 -0.72 24.16 -9.88
C VAL A 204 -1.01 23.75 -11.33
N ASP A 205 -1.11 24.74 -12.21
CA ASP A 205 -1.15 24.52 -13.66
C ASP A 205 0.26 24.23 -14.23
N GLY A 206 0.36 24.04 -15.55
CA GLY A 206 1.64 23.80 -16.22
C GLY A 206 2.57 25.01 -16.30
N GLU A 207 2.08 26.20 -15.94
CA GLU A 207 2.91 27.40 -15.71
C GLU A 207 3.44 27.48 -14.27
N GLY A 208 3.00 26.57 -13.39
CA GLY A 208 3.39 26.53 -11.98
C GLY A 208 2.59 27.48 -11.09
N LYS A 209 1.49 28.07 -11.58
CA LYS A 209 0.64 28.98 -10.81
C LYS A 209 -0.40 28.19 -10.02
N CYS A 210 -0.53 28.48 -8.72
CA CYS A 210 -1.59 27.88 -7.89
C CYS A 210 -2.96 28.32 -8.38
N LYS A 211 -3.86 27.35 -8.53
CA LYS A 211 -5.25 27.62 -8.94
C LYS A 211 -6.26 27.33 -7.84
N CYS A 212 -6.02 26.27 -7.07
CA CYS A 212 -6.91 25.84 -6.00
C CYS A 212 -6.15 25.00 -4.97
N VAL A 213 -6.83 24.71 -3.86
CA VAL A 213 -6.34 23.85 -2.79
C VAL A 213 -7.27 22.66 -2.66
N LEU A 214 -6.69 21.46 -2.54
CA LEU A 214 -7.39 20.23 -2.20
C LEU A 214 -7.28 20.03 -0.70
N SER A 215 -8.40 20.10 0.02
CA SER A 215 -8.44 19.95 1.46
C SER A 215 -9.57 19.02 1.86
N ASN A 216 -9.21 17.92 2.54
CA ASN A 216 -10.16 16.92 3.04
C ASN A 216 -11.15 16.37 1.98
N GLY A 217 -10.72 16.30 0.72
CA GLY A 217 -11.53 15.81 -0.39
C GLY A 217 -12.33 16.91 -1.12
N ASP A 218 -12.29 18.15 -0.62
CA ASP A 218 -12.90 19.31 -1.26
C ASP A 218 -11.88 20.14 -2.03
N ILE A 219 -12.41 20.88 -3.02
CA ILE A 219 -11.64 21.82 -3.85
C ILE A 219 -12.06 23.22 -3.44
N VAL A 220 -11.12 23.97 -2.89
CA VAL A 220 -11.36 25.34 -2.43
C VAL A 220 -10.48 26.32 -3.20
N GLU A 221 -10.93 27.56 -3.28
CA GLU A 221 -10.16 28.63 -3.90
C GLU A 221 -8.87 28.89 -3.13
N TYR A 222 -7.78 29.10 -3.86
CA TYR A 222 -6.53 29.54 -3.25
C TYR A 222 -6.63 31.02 -2.91
N GLY A 223 -6.85 31.33 -1.63
CA GLY A 223 -6.71 32.68 -1.12
C GLY A 223 -5.22 33.02 -0.98
N GLU A 224 -4.75 34.09 -1.61
CA GLU A 224 -3.49 34.69 -1.21
C GLU A 224 -3.64 35.18 0.24
N ALA A 225 -2.95 34.54 1.18
CA ALA A 225 -2.86 34.99 2.56
C ALA A 225 -1.91 36.20 2.68
#